data_AF-A0A382R959-F1
#
_entry.id   AF-A0A382R959-F1
#
_cell.length_a   1.000
_cell.length_b   1.000
_cell.length_c   1.000
_cell.angle_alpha   90.00
_cell.angle_beta   90.00
_cell.angle_gamma   90.00
#
_symmetry.space_group_name_H-M   'P 1'
#
loop_
_entity.id
_entity.type
_entity.pdbx_description
1 polymer ?
#
loop_
_entity_poly.entity_id
_entity_poly.type
_entity_poly.pdbx_seq_one_letter_code
_entity_poly.pdbx_strand_id
1 'polypeptide(L)' 'GLHKKALAGLCMLDVPRLIYVSCNPHTLAADLSGLAVAGYRVVGVRPVDMFPQTPHCEVVVELCKVECLTN' A
#
# COMPACT_ATOMS: atom_id res chain seq x y z
N GLY A 1 1.86 -8.31 6.62
CA GLY A 1 2.35 -7.85 5.31
C GLY A 1 2.08 -8.88 4.25
N LEU A 2 2.35 -8.53 3.00
CA LEU A 2 2.17 -9.43 1.87
C LEU A 2 3.26 -10.49 1.80
N HIS A 3 2.90 -11.68 1.30
CA HIS A 3 3.89 -12.68 0.93
C HIS A 3 4.68 -12.19 -0.30
N LYS A 4 5.99 -12.44 -0.35
CA LYS A 4 6.89 -11.95 -1.42
C LYS A 4 6.38 -12.26 -2.83
N LYS A 5 5.82 -13.46 -3.04
CA LYS A 5 5.22 -13.86 -4.33
C LYS A 5 4.00 -13.01 -4.71
N ALA A 6 3.17 -12.64 -3.74
CA ALA A 6 2.00 -11.80 -3.98
C ALA A 6 2.42 -10.36 -4.30
N LEU A 7 3.41 -9.82 -3.58
CA LEU A 7 3.97 -8.50 -3.86
C LEU A 7 4.57 -8.45 -5.28
N ALA A 8 5.37 -9.45 -5.66
CA ALA A 8 5.91 -9.56 -7.00
C ALA A 8 4.81 -9.68 -8.07
N GLY A 9 3.76 -10.46 -7.80
CA GLY A 9 2.60 -10.58 -8.68
C GLY A 9 1.88 -9.24 -8.89
N LEU A 10 1.67 -8.45 -7.84
CA LEU A 10 1.08 -7.11 -7.94
C LEU A 10 1.94 -6.18 -8.81
N CYS A 11 3.26 -6.21 -8.63
CA CYS A 11 4.17 -5.44 -9.47
C CYS A 11 4.11 -5.85 -10.95
N MET A 12 3.89 -7.13 -11.25
CA MET A 12 3.77 -7.63 -12.62
C MET A 12 2.43 -7.29 -13.28
N LEU A 13 1.35 -7.16 -12.49
CA LEU A 13 0.05 -6.75 -13.01
C LEU A 13 0.04 -5.30 -13.50
N ASP A 14 0.98 -4.48 -13.02
CA ASP A 14 1.23 -3.12 -13.47
C ASP A 14 -0.01 -2.22 -13.50
N VAL A 15 -0.92 -2.42 -12.53
CA VAL A 15 -2.17 -1.67 -12.48
C VAL A 15 -1.92 -0.19 -12.16
N PRO A 16 -2.70 0.73 -12.73
CA PRO A 16 -2.46 2.17 -12.57
C PRO A 16 -2.70 2.68 -11.15
N ARG A 17 -3.57 2.01 -10.39
CA ARG A 17 -3.97 2.39 -9.02
C ARG A 17 -4.10 1.15 -8.13
N LEU A 18 -3.63 1.25 -6.89
CA LEU A 18 -3.72 0.24 -5.85
C LEU A 18 -4.28 0.86 -4.57
N ILE A 19 -5.23 0.16 -3.94
CA ILE A 19 -5.66 0.46 -2.57
C ILE A 19 -5.13 -0.64 -1.67
N TYR A 20 -4.27 -0.27 -0.72
CA TYR A 20 -3.66 -1.18 0.24
C TYR A 20 -4.26 -0.93 1.63
N VAL A 21 -4.82 -1.96 2.26
CA VAL A 21 -5.35 -1.87 3.63
C VAL A 21 -4.48 -2.72 4.56
N SER A 22 -4.06 -2.15 5.68
CA SER A 22 -3.20 -2.84 6.64
C SER A 22 -3.50 -2.52 8.09
N CYS A 23 -3.53 -3.56 8.92
CA CYS A 23 -3.61 -3.46 10.37
C CYS A 23 -2.24 -3.32 11.06
N ASN A 24 -1.14 -3.38 10.30
CA ASN A 24 0.22 -3.36 10.83
C ASN A 24 1.10 -2.36 10.06
N PRO A 25 1.39 -1.18 10.64
CA PRO A 25 2.12 -0.11 9.95
C PRO A 25 3.58 -0.49 9.64
N HIS A 26 4.19 -1.38 10.43
CA HIS A 26 5.57 -1.80 10.21
C HIS A 26 5.68 -2.68 8.96
N THR A 27 4.80 -3.67 8.81
CA THR A 27 4.82 -4.50 7.60
C THR A 27 4.35 -3.74 6.37
N LEU A 28 3.39 -2.81 6.54
CA LEU A 28 2.97 -1.89 5.49
C LEU A 28 4.15 -1.08 4.94
N ALA A 29 4.97 -0.47 5.80
CA ALA A 29 6.12 0.33 5.35
C ALA A 29 7.13 -0.48 4.50
N ALA A 30 7.36 -1.74 4.86
CA ALA A 30 8.22 -2.64 4.08
C ALA A 30 7.60 -2.97 2.71
N ASP A 31 6.30 -3.28 2.68
CA ASP A 31 5.58 -3.59 1.43
C ASP A 31 5.52 -2.37 0.50
N LEU A 32 5.26 -1.17 1.04
CA LEU A 32 5.27 0.10 0.30
C LEU A 32 6.65 0.41 -0.31
N SER A 33 7.73 0.06 0.40
CA SER A 33 9.09 0.25 -0.13
C SER A 33 9.33 -0.64 -1.35
N GLY A 34 8.85 -1.88 -1.33
CA GLY A 34 8.90 -2.78 -2.49
C GLY A 34 8.07 -2.27 -3.67
N LEU A 35 6.86 -1.76 -3.42
CA LEU A 35 6.00 -1.15 -4.44
C LEU A 35 6.64 0.13 -5.02
N ALA A 36 7.35 0.92 -4.22
CA ALA A 36 8.03 2.13 -4.66
C ALA A 36 9.14 1.85 -5.69
N VAL A 37 9.88 0.74 -5.50
CA VAL A 37 10.88 0.26 -6.47
C VAL A 37 10.21 -0.14 -7.79
N ALA A 38 9.00 -0.71 -7.71
CA ALA A 38 8.20 -1.05 -8.87
C ALA A 38 7.48 0.14 -9.52
N GLY A 39 7.79 1.39 -9.14
CA GLY A 39 7.24 2.59 -9.79
C GLY A 39 5.88 3.04 -9.26
N TYR A 40 5.45 2.55 -8.10
CA TYR A 40 4.29 3.11 -7.40
C TYR A 40 4.69 4.31 -6.51
N ARG A 41 3.75 5.22 -6.31
CA ARG A 41 3.84 6.33 -5.36
C ARG A 41 2.62 6.33 -4.47
N VAL A 42 2.84 6.59 -3.19
CA VAL A 42 1.76 6.85 -2.25
C VAL A 42 1.19 8.22 -2.55
N VAL A 43 -0.11 8.28 -2.82
CA VAL A 43 -0.83 9.53 -3.10
C VAL A 43 -1.76 9.93 -1.96
N GLY A 44 -2.13 8.97 -1.10
CA GLY A 44 -2.97 9.22 0.05
C GLY A 44 -2.78 8.16 1.14
N VAL A 45 -2.90 8.57 2.40
CA VAL A 45 -2.87 7.68 3.57
C VAL A 45 -4.00 8.09 4.51
N ARG A 46 -4.80 7.13 4.94
CA ARG A 46 -5.89 7.34 5.89
C ARG A 46 -5.84 6.27 6.99
N PRO A 47 -5.46 6.63 8.22
CA PRO A 47 -5.72 5.81 9.39
C PRO A 47 -7.24 5.72 9.64
N VAL A 48 -7.70 4.53 10.02
CA VAL A 48 -9.08 4.21 10.36
C VAL A 48 -9.07 3.46 11.69
N ASP A 49 -9.77 4.02 12.68
CA ASP A 49 -10.03 3.33 13.94
C ASP A 49 -11.28 2.45 13.77
N MET A 50 -11.06 1.16 13.49
CA MET A 50 -12.12 0.16 13.43
C MET A 50 -12.40 -0.48 14.80
N PHE A 51 -11.52 -0.25 15.78
CA PHE A 51 -11.55 -0.93 17.08
C PHE A 51 -11.24 0.08 18.20
N PRO A 52 -12.20 0.97 18.53
CA PRO A 52 -12.01 1.96 19.57
C PRO A 52 -11.61 1.32 20.90
N GLN A 53 -10.76 2.01 21.65
CA GLN A 53 -10.25 1.54 22.95
C GLN A 53 -9.32 0.32 22.85
N THR A 54 -8.78 0.01 21.67
CA THR A 54 -7.72 -0.98 21.47
C THR A 54 -6.48 -0.32 20.85
N PRO A 55 -5.29 -0.93 20.92
CA PRO A 55 -4.12 -0.44 20.22
C PRO A 55 -4.16 -0.73 18.70
N HIS A 56 -5.21 -1.38 18.18
CA HIS A 56 -5.32 -1.70 16.77
C HIS A 56 -5.65 -0.46 15.95
N CYS A 57 -4.97 -0.29 14.82
CA CYS A 57 -5.25 0.77 13.87
C CYS A 57 -5.13 0.19 12.45
N GLU A 58 -6.18 0.39 11.66
CA GLU A 58 -6.15 0.08 10.24
C GLU A 58 -5.65 1.29 9.47
N VAL A 59 -4.88 1.06 8.41
CA VAL A 59 -4.37 2.12 7.54
C VAL A 59 -4.73 1.77 6.10
N VAL A 60 -5.43 2.67 5.45
CA VAL A 60 -5.72 2.61 4.01
C VAL A 60 -4.72 3.51 3.29
N VAL A 61 -4.01 2.94 2.30
CA VAL A 61 -3.04 3.66 1.47
C VAL A 61 -3.48 3.58 0.03
N GLU A 62 -3.58 4.74 -0.61
CA GLU A 62 -3.75 4.84 -2.06
C GLU A 62 -2.38 4.98 -2.70
N LEU A 63 -2.10 4.11 -3.67
CA LEU A 63 -0.92 4.19 -4.52
C LEU A 63 -1.31 4.34 -5.99
N CYS A 64 -0.55 5.14 -6.72
CA CYS A 64 -0.66 5.29 -8.17
C CYS A 64 0.67 4.97 -8.84
N LYS A 65 0.63 4.42 -10.05
CA LYS A 65 1.79 4.33 -10.94
C LYS A 65 2.25 5.74 -11.31
N VAL A 66 3.55 5.99 -11.23
CA VAL A 66 4.14 7.31 -11.55
C VAL A 66 3.75 7.76 -12.96
N GLU A 67 3.74 6.85 -13.93
CA GLU A 67 3.38 7.14 -15.33
C GLU A 67 1.92 7.62 -15.48
N CYS A 68 1.03 7.23 -14.57
CA CYS A 68 -0.38 7.64 -14.58
C CYS A 68 -0.63 8.99 -13.87
N LEU A 69 0.35 9.53 -13.14
CA LEU A 69 0.24 10.83 -12.46
C LEU A 69 0.68 12.01 -13.34
N THR A 70 1.27 11.72 -14.51
CA THR A 70 1.84 12.71 -15.44
C THR A 70 0.99 12.99 -16.67
N ASN A 71 -0.21 12.39 -16.76
CA ASN A 71 -1.25 12.73 -17.76
C ASN A 71 -2.39 13.50 -17.09
#